data_AF-A0A7V6HJ32-F1
#
_entry.id   AF-A0A7V6HJ32-F1
#
_cell.length_a   1.000
_cell.length_b   1.000
_cell.length_c   1.000
_cell.angle_alpha   90.00
_cell.angle_beta   90.00
_cell.angle_gamma   90.00
#
_symmetry.space_group_name_H-M   'P 1'
#
loop_
_entity.id
_entity.type
_entity.pdbx_description
1 polymer ?
#
loop_
_entity_poly.entity_id
_entity_poly.type
_entity_poly.pdbx_seq_one_letter_code
_entity_poly.pdbx_strand_id
1 'polypeptide(L)'
;MRIAIVSDLHANLTAWRIVLADLADMKAEQIICLGDVMGYGPHPVELLESVYSVVNVTLMGNHDAAVCGRLSTATFSPRAKTAVARHRELLTPTALEWLAQLPLTYEGSDFRCTHGEFSKPAEFRYVVAPEDALPSWRATSEQLLFVGHSHRPGIYVIGESGVPHFVEPFDFELEEGKRYLINPGSVGYPRVGDRRSSYCIYDDESRAIFFRQLPFDTASYRAAMHGIGMDDDPWMQQKAEQQHVPVLRDTPKFGKDQPQPATPHDTQTTDVRPAVVVRAILPFLSRHTRLLAAGTLIAGTALIAGLIAFSIGRTSSQPQLAISVPAYDPPPLAAYPLVPRDKNLLPLLPPALDDNGRLQGWRYAFEDRSKQTFRTGLRDGKTTLLIINSSACKVRVESPLINLAGTDLHAVRMRGRIRKPEPFSGTVFYQVVLYTTAPDGSQHQVNMEPFEMRSTKRKLSPPGAERNVSIKLSKRITHLRFRIEANFTGTLEIEQPFLTADSKQQKGARP
;
A
#
# COMPACT_ATOMS: atom_id res chain seq x y z
N MET A 1 -11.41 -16.08 -2.65
CA MET A 1 -10.50 -14.91 -2.69
C MET A 1 -11.36 -13.66 -2.73
N ARG A 2 -11.04 -12.67 -1.89
CA ARG A 2 -11.89 -11.46 -1.74
C ARG A 2 -11.39 -10.29 -2.55
N ILE A 3 -12.19 -9.89 -3.52
CA ILE A 3 -11.95 -8.76 -4.41
C ILE A 3 -12.91 -7.63 -4.05
N ALA A 4 -12.39 -6.48 -3.65
CA ALA A 4 -13.17 -5.29 -3.42
C ALA A 4 -13.39 -4.52 -4.72
N ILE A 5 -14.65 -4.23 -5.05
CA ILE A 5 -15.03 -3.43 -6.21
C ILE A 5 -15.52 -2.07 -5.70
N VAL A 6 -14.74 -1.03 -5.97
CA VAL A 6 -14.99 0.35 -5.56
C VAL A 6 -15.15 1.24 -6.79
N SER A 7 -15.92 2.33 -6.68
CA SER A 7 -16.13 3.27 -7.80
C SER A 7 -16.36 4.68 -7.28
N ASP A 8 -16.12 5.68 -8.14
CA ASP A 8 -16.56 7.05 -7.94
C ASP A 8 -16.05 7.61 -6.60
N LEU A 9 -14.73 7.61 -6.43
CA LEU A 9 -14.03 8.10 -5.23
C LEU A 9 -13.95 9.63 -5.20
N HIS A 10 -14.00 10.30 -6.35
CA HIS A 10 -14.19 11.76 -6.53
C HIS A 10 -13.43 12.62 -5.50
N ALA A 11 -12.11 12.43 -5.39
CA ALA A 11 -11.21 13.17 -4.48
C ALA A 11 -11.65 13.22 -2.99
N ASN A 12 -12.55 12.33 -2.55
CA ASN A 12 -13.08 12.27 -1.20
C ASN A 12 -12.23 11.34 -0.32
N LEU A 13 -11.07 11.84 0.10
CA LEU A 13 -10.16 11.14 1.01
C LEU A 13 -10.82 10.73 2.34
N THR A 14 -11.83 11.46 2.81
CA THR A 14 -12.54 11.16 4.07
C THR A 14 -13.35 9.89 3.96
N ALA A 15 -14.14 9.74 2.89
CA ALA A 15 -14.83 8.50 2.54
C ALA A 15 -13.85 7.34 2.32
N TRP A 16 -12.81 7.58 1.51
CA TRP A 16 -11.84 6.55 1.13
C TRP A 16 -11.08 5.95 2.32
N ARG A 17 -10.73 6.76 3.32
CA ARG A 17 -10.12 6.28 4.57
C ARG A 17 -11.00 5.32 5.36
N ILE A 18 -12.33 5.52 5.36
CA ILE A 18 -13.28 4.63 6.03
C ILE A 18 -13.45 3.33 5.24
N VAL A 19 -13.53 3.41 3.91
CA VAL A 19 -13.54 2.22 3.04
C VAL A 19 -12.26 1.40 3.23
N LEU A 20 -11.07 2.01 3.26
CA LEU A 20 -9.81 1.29 3.50
C LEU A 20 -9.72 0.60 4.86
N ALA A 21 -10.42 1.08 5.89
CA ALA A 21 -10.49 0.40 7.18
C ALA A 21 -11.39 -0.84 7.09
N ASP A 22 -12.61 -0.70 6.57
CA ASP A 22 -13.56 -1.80 6.40
C ASP A 22 -13.02 -2.88 5.44
N LEU A 23 -12.25 -2.50 4.42
CA LEU A 23 -11.58 -3.44 3.52
C LEU A 23 -10.53 -4.31 4.22
N ALA A 24 -9.83 -3.76 5.23
CA ALA A 24 -8.90 -4.55 6.04
C ALA A 24 -9.68 -5.53 6.95
N ASP A 25 -10.77 -5.08 7.56
CA ASP A 25 -11.61 -5.90 8.44
C ASP A 25 -12.34 -7.03 7.67
N MET A 26 -12.81 -6.75 6.43
CA MET A 26 -13.40 -7.74 5.53
C MET A 26 -12.38 -8.72 4.94
N LYS A 27 -11.07 -8.47 5.14
CA LYS A 27 -9.92 -9.22 4.61
C LYS A 27 -9.90 -9.25 3.07
N ALA A 28 -10.10 -8.10 2.44
CA ALA A 28 -9.98 -7.95 0.99
C ALA A 28 -8.52 -8.11 0.53
N GLU A 29 -8.28 -9.05 -0.39
CA GLU A 29 -6.96 -9.40 -0.91
C GLU A 29 -6.58 -8.57 -2.14
N GLN A 30 -7.59 -8.08 -2.87
CA GLN A 30 -7.44 -7.18 -4.01
C GLN A 30 -8.47 -6.06 -3.97
N ILE A 31 -8.12 -4.91 -4.53
CA ILE A 31 -9.03 -3.78 -4.75
C ILE A 31 -9.01 -3.39 -6.23
N ILE A 32 -10.20 -3.29 -6.83
CA ILE A 32 -10.43 -2.82 -8.20
C ILE A 32 -11.25 -1.52 -8.12
N CYS A 33 -10.69 -0.43 -8.62
CA CYS A 33 -11.41 0.84 -8.81
C CYS A 33 -11.96 0.92 -10.24
N LEU A 34 -13.27 1.07 -10.37
CA LEU A 34 -13.97 1.15 -11.66
C LEU A 34 -13.81 2.48 -12.39
N GLY A 35 -13.36 3.53 -11.70
CA GLY A 35 -13.10 4.85 -12.27
C GLY A 35 -13.53 6.00 -11.36
N ASP A 36 -13.29 7.21 -11.84
CA ASP A 36 -13.51 8.48 -11.17
C ASP A 36 -12.83 8.55 -9.80
N VAL A 37 -11.50 8.39 -9.84
CA VAL A 37 -10.64 8.77 -8.72
C VAL A 37 -10.64 10.30 -8.59
N MET A 38 -10.51 11.00 -9.71
CA MET A 38 -10.66 12.45 -9.82
C MET A 38 -12.13 12.88 -9.91
N GLY A 39 -12.38 14.19 -9.76
CA GLY A 39 -13.71 14.78 -9.80
C GLY A 39 -14.19 15.27 -8.43
N TYR A 40 -15.02 16.30 -8.44
CA TYR A 40 -15.68 16.99 -7.31
C TYR A 40 -14.85 17.34 -6.04
N GLY A 41 -14.36 16.37 -5.28
CA GLY A 41 -13.90 16.53 -3.90
C GLY A 41 -12.58 17.29 -3.70
N PRO A 42 -12.17 17.50 -2.43
CA PRO A 42 -11.16 18.50 -2.11
C PRO A 42 -9.71 17.99 -2.06
N HIS A 43 -9.46 16.68 -2.03
CA HIS A 43 -8.14 16.09 -1.81
C HIS A 43 -7.66 15.22 -3.00
N PRO A 44 -7.50 15.77 -4.21
CA PRO A 44 -7.17 14.97 -5.40
C PRO A 44 -5.75 14.37 -5.32
N VAL A 45 -4.79 15.08 -4.73
CA VAL A 45 -3.39 14.61 -4.65
C VAL A 45 -3.28 13.43 -3.67
N GLU A 46 -3.81 13.60 -2.47
CA GLU A 46 -3.70 12.63 -1.39
C GLU A 46 -4.58 11.39 -1.61
N LEU A 47 -5.76 11.56 -2.25
CA LEU A 47 -6.54 10.43 -2.72
C LEU A 47 -5.78 9.67 -3.81
N LEU A 48 -5.19 10.37 -4.79
CA LEU A 48 -4.44 9.75 -5.86
C LEU A 48 -3.23 8.96 -5.32
N GLU A 49 -2.40 9.57 -4.47
CA GLU A 49 -1.26 8.89 -3.81
C GLU A 49 -1.71 7.64 -3.03
N SER A 50 -2.89 7.71 -2.38
CA SER A 50 -3.46 6.57 -1.68
C SER A 50 -3.91 5.47 -2.64
N VAL A 51 -4.76 5.77 -3.62
CA VAL A 51 -5.24 4.80 -4.64
C VAL A 51 -4.05 4.17 -5.37
N TYR A 52 -3.09 4.98 -5.79
CA TYR A 52 -1.86 4.56 -6.43
C TYR A 52 -1.03 3.60 -5.57
N SER A 53 -1.01 3.79 -4.25
CA SER A 53 -0.30 2.92 -3.32
C SER A 53 -1.02 1.59 -3.07
N VAL A 54 -2.36 1.60 -2.97
CA VAL A 54 -3.13 0.48 -2.39
C VAL A 54 -4.00 -0.29 -3.38
N VAL A 55 -4.51 0.33 -4.46
CA VAL A 55 -5.50 -0.29 -5.37
C VAL A 55 -4.81 -1.13 -6.45
N ASN A 56 -5.18 -2.39 -6.60
CA ASN A 56 -4.54 -3.37 -7.49
C ASN A 56 -4.78 -3.04 -8.97
N VAL A 57 -6.01 -2.68 -9.32
CA VAL A 57 -6.44 -2.29 -10.68
C VAL A 57 -7.22 -0.99 -10.60
N THR A 58 -6.87 0.00 -11.39
CA THR A 58 -7.67 1.23 -11.54
C THR A 58 -8.04 1.41 -13.00
N LEU A 59 -9.34 1.61 -13.27
CA LEU A 59 -9.85 1.94 -14.59
C LEU A 59 -9.98 3.46 -14.76
N MET A 60 -10.06 3.89 -16.02
CA MET A 60 -10.31 5.28 -16.40
C MET A 60 -11.78 5.61 -16.23
N GLY A 61 -12.12 6.54 -15.32
CA GLY A 61 -13.42 7.19 -15.31
C GLY A 61 -13.49 8.41 -16.25
N ASN A 62 -14.67 9.00 -16.40
CA ASN A 62 -14.86 10.18 -17.25
C ASN A 62 -14.27 11.46 -16.63
N HIS A 63 -14.22 11.58 -15.31
CA HIS A 63 -13.50 12.66 -14.63
C HIS A 63 -11.98 12.45 -14.69
N ASP A 64 -11.48 11.22 -14.60
CA ASP A 64 -10.05 10.91 -14.80
C ASP A 64 -9.62 11.26 -16.23
N ALA A 65 -10.42 10.82 -17.22
CA ALA A 65 -10.24 11.16 -18.64
C ALA A 65 -10.30 12.68 -18.87
N ALA A 66 -11.19 13.39 -18.19
CA ALA A 66 -11.29 14.84 -18.30
C ALA A 66 -10.09 15.55 -17.67
N VAL A 67 -9.64 15.14 -16.48
CA VAL A 67 -8.46 15.73 -15.80
C VAL A 67 -7.20 15.53 -16.64
N CYS A 68 -6.94 14.32 -17.15
CA CYS A 68 -5.79 14.06 -18.03
C CYS A 68 -5.93 14.60 -19.47
N GLY A 69 -7.06 15.23 -19.81
CA GLY A 69 -7.26 15.91 -21.10
C GLY A 69 -7.72 14.99 -22.26
N ARG A 70 -8.03 13.72 -21.99
CA ARG A 70 -8.60 12.78 -22.96
C ARG A 70 -10.09 13.01 -23.25
N LEU A 71 -10.83 13.62 -22.32
CA LEU A 71 -12.25 13.95 -22.50
C LEU A 71 -12.50 15.46 -22.40
N SER A 72 -13.30 16.00 -23.32
CA SER A 72 -13.74 17.39 -23.26
C SER A 72 -14.77 17.59 -22.16
N THR A 73 -14.54 18.59 -21.28
CA THR A 73 -15.51 18.96 -20.25
C THR A 73 -16.70 19.75 -20.78
N ALA A 74 -16.86 19.96 -22.09
CA ALA A 74 -17.90 20.83 -22.66
C ALA A 74 -19.32 20.52 -22.13
N THR A 75 -19.69 19.24 -22.02
CA THR A 75 -20.99 18.75 -21.51
C THR A 75 -21.10 18.70 -19.98
N PHE A 76 -20.00 18.88 -19.24
CA PHE A 76 -19.99 18.73 -17.79
C PHE A 76 -20.74 19.90 -17.10
N SER A 77 -21.28 19.65 -15.90
CA SER A 77 -21.87 20.71 -15.07
C SER A 77 -20.81 21.74 -14.64
N PRO A 78 -21.19 23.00 -14.29
CA PRO A 78 -20.23 24.02 -13.86
C PRO A 78 -19.35 23.55 -12.69
N ARG A 79 -19.94 22.89 -11.67
CA ARG A 79 -19.20 22.32 -10.53
C ARG A 79 -18.19 21.25 -10.96
N ALA A 80 -18.56 20.37 -11.88
CA ALA A 80 -17.66 19.35 -12.42
C ALA A 80 -16.53 19.98 -13.26
N LYS A 81 -16.82 21.03 -14.06
CA LYS A 81 -15.80 21.81 -14.81
C LYS A 81 -14.78 22.43 -13.87
N THR A 82 -15.22 23.12 -12.81
CA THR A 82 -14.35 23.75 -11.81
C THR A 82 -13.48 22.73 -11.09
N ALA A 83 -14.05 21.59 -10.65
CA ALA A 83 -13.30 20.54 -10.00
C ALA A 83 -12.23 19.93 -10.93
N VAL A 84 -12.57 19.59 -12.18
CA VAL A 84 -11.62 19.05 -13.16
C VAL A 84 -10.49 20.03 -13.47
N ALA A 85 -10.78 21.33 -13.61
CA ALA A 85 -9.76 22.35 -13.82
C ALA A 85 -8.79 22.43 -12.63
N ARG A 86 -9.32 22.56 -11.41
CA ARG A 86 -8.52 22.61 -10.17
C ARG A 86 -7.69 21.34 -9.97
N HIS A 87 -8.27 20.17 -10.21
CA HIS A 87 -7.56 18.89 -10.07
C HIS A 87 -6.39 18.80 -11.07
N ARG A 88 -6.57 19.27 -12.31
CA ARG A 88 -5.47 19.34 -13.29
C ARG A 88 -4.35 20.30 -12.88
N GLU A 89 -4.68 21.42 -12.24
CA GLU A 89 -3.70 22.40 -11.74
C GLU A 89 -2.89 21.89 -10.54
N LEU A 90 -3.49 21.04 -9.70
CA LEU A 90 -2.85 20.48 -8.50
C LEU A 90 -2.00 19.23 -8.78
N LEU A 91 -2.24 18.52 -9.88
CA LEU A 91 -1.54 17.28 -10.22
C LEU A 91 -0.24 17.52 -10.98
N THR A 92 0.77 16.69 -10.68
CA THR A 92 2.04 16.71 -11.43
C THR A 92 1.87 16.15 -12.84
N PRO A 93 2.75 16.49 -13.80
CA PRO A 93 2.73 15.89 -15.14
C PRO A 93 2.79 14.36 -15.11
N THR A 94 3.51 13.75 -14.16
CA THR A 94 3.56 12.29 -13.98
C THR A 94 2.20 11.72 -13.58
N ALA A 95 1.46 12.41 -12.70
CA ALA A 95 0.11 12.01 -12.31
C ALA A 95 -0.90 12.15 -13.47
N LEU A 96 -0.77 13.19 -14.29
CA LEU A 96 -1.59 13.37 -15.48
C LEU A 96 -1.26 12.33 -16.58
N GLU A 97 0.02 12.02 -16.79
CA GLU A 97 0.45 10.91 -17.67
C GLU A 97 -0.08 9.57 -17.16
N TRP A 98 -0.06 9.34 -15.85
CA TRP A 98 -0.62 8.13 -15.24
C TRP A 98 -2.12 7.98 -15.47
N LEU A 99 -2.89 9.03 -15.17
CA LEU A 99 -4.34 9.05 -15.45
C LEU A 99 -4.61 8.82 -16.94
N ALA A 100 -3.77 9.34 -17.83
CA ALA A 100 -3.86 9.10 -19.28
C ALA A 100 -3.45 7.67 -19.72
N GLN A 101 -2.86 6.85 -18.86
CA GLN A 101 -2.50 5.45 -19.16
C GLN A 101 -3.48 4.42 -18.59
N LEU A 102 -4.50 4.85 -17.83
CA LEU A 102 -5.51 3.94 -17.27
C LEU A 102 -6.32 3.22 -18.37
N PRO A 103 -6.57 1.91 -18.24
CA PRO A 103 -7.43 1.15 -19.15
C PRO A 103 -8.92 1.48 -18.94
N LEU A 104 -9.74 1.30 -19.98
CA LEU A 104 -11.19 1.52 -19.92
C LEU A 104 -11.97 0.28 -19.40
N THR A 105 -11.34 -0.88 -19.44
CA THR A 105 -11.91 -2.17 -19.02
C THR A 105 -10.86 -3.03 -18.33
N TYR A 106 -11.31 -3.99 -17.52
CA TYR A 106 -10.50 -5.07 -16.98
C TYR A 106 -11.24 -6.40 -17.08
N GLU A 107 -10.49 -7.47 -17.24
CA GLU A 107 -10.95 -8.85 -17.36
C GLU A 107 -10.31 -9.66 -16.22
N GLY A 108 -11.14 -10.12 -15.29
CA GLY A 108 -10.79 -11.13 -14.29
C GLY A 108 -11.07 -12.54 -14.82
N SER A 109 -11.01 -13.55 -13.95
CA SER A 109 -11.20 -14.96 -14.33
C SER A 109 -12.58 -15.23 -14.96
N ASP A 110 -13.64 -14.78 -14.28
CA ASP A 110 -15.05 -15.05 -14.64
C ASP A 110 -15.90 -13.77 -14.66
N PHE A 111 -15.26 -12.60 -14.62
CA PHE A 111 -15.92 -11.30 -14.54
C PHE A 111 -15.21 -10.21 -15.35
N ARG A 112 -15.93 -9.15 -15.73
CA ARG A 112 -15.34 -7.93 -16.30
C ARG A 112 -15.72 -6.67 -15.52
N CYS A 113 -14.88 -5.64 -15.64
CA CYS A 113 -15.07 -4.32 -15.04
C CYS A 113 -14.97 -3.20 -16.09
N THR A 114 -15.78 -2.15 -15.97
CA THR A 114 -15.69 -0.88 -16.72
C THR A 114 -16.24 0.28 -15.87
N HIS A 115 -16.01 1.54 -16.26
CA HIS A 115 -16.64 2.68 -15.56
C HIS A 115 -18.12 2.84 -15.92
N GLY A 116 -18.46 2.75 -17.21
CA GLY A 116 -19.82 3.00 -17.70
C GLY A 116 -20.53 1.76 -18.22
N GLU A 117 -20.15 1.29 -19.41
CA GLU A 117 -20.90 0.31 -20.20
C GLU A 117 -19.93 -0.43 -21.14
N PHE A 118 -20.11 -1.75 -21.33
CA PHE A 118 -19.14 -2.62 -22.02
C PHE A 118 -19.16 -2.57 -23.55
N SER A 119 -20.29 -2.23 -24.19
CA SER A 119 -20.36 -2.13 -25.66
C SER A 119 -19.55 -0.95 -26.19
N LYS A 120 -19.47 0.14 -25.42
CA LYS A 120 -18.64 1.31 -25.73
C LYS A 120 -18.02 1.96 -24.47
N PRO A 121 -16.97 1.37 -23.88
CA PRO A 121 -16.37 1.86 -22.63
C PRO A 121 -15.92 3.33 -22.69
N ALA A 122 -15.37 3.76 -23.83
CA ALA A 122 -14.90 5.14 -24.04
C ALA A 122 -16.01 6.21 -24.13
N GLU A 123 -17.28 5.81 -24.29
CA GLU A 123 -18.41 6.76 -24.27
C GLU A 123 -18.96 7.00 -22.85
N PHE A 124 -18.49 6.25 -21.83
CA PHE A 124 -18.90 6.38 -20.42
C PHE A 124 -20.42 6.45 -20.24
N ARG A 125 -21.15 5.56 -20.92
CA ARG A 125 -22.62 5.54 -20.85
C ARG A 125 -23.09 5.14 -19.45
N TYR A 126 -24.17 5.76 -19.00
CA TYR A 126 -24.86 5.37 -17.78
C TYR A 126 -25.59 4.04 -17.95
N VAL A 127 -25.61 3.23 -16.90
CA VAL A 127 -26.57 2.13 -16.71
C VAL A 127 -27.45 2.50 -15.52
N VAL A 128 -28.70 2.87 -15.78
CA VAL A 128 -29.67 3.36 -14.77
C VAL A 128 -31.06 2.72 -14.89
N ALA A 129 -31.39 2.13 -16.03
CA ALA A 129 -32.55 1.28 -16.26
C ALA A 129 -32.11 -0.15 -16.65
N PRO A 130 -32.95 -1.19 -16.43
CA PRO A 130 -32.61 -2.57 -16.80
C PRO A 130 -32.18 -2.75 -18.27
N GLU A 131 -32.79 -1.99 -19.17
CA GLU A 131 -32.54 -2.04 -20.60
C GLU A 131 -31.15 -1.51 -20.98
N ASP A 132 -30.56 -0.62 -20.17
CA ASP A 132 -29.22 -0.06 -20.39
C ASP A 132 -28.11 -1.11 -20.25
N ALA A 133 -28.38 -2.23 -19.57
CA ALA A 133 -27.44 -3.34 -19.42
C ALA A 133 -27.43 -4.30 -20.63
N LEU A 134 -28.45 -4.25 -21.50
CA LEU A 134 -28.55 -5.12 -22.68
C LEU A 134 -27.39 -4.98 -23.68
N PRO A 135 -26.85 -3.80 -23.99
CA PRO A 135 -25.65 -3.67 -24.82
C PRO A 135 -24.42 -4.33 -24.17
N SER A 136 -24.29 -4.24 -22.85
CA SER A 136 -23.16 -4.83 -22.11
C SER A 136 -23.20 -6.36 -22.14
N TRP A 137 -24.35 -6.98 -21.89
CA TRP A 137 -24.51 -8.44 -22.01
C TRP A 137 -24.40 -8.95 -23.46
N ARG A 138 -24.58 -8.10 -24.47
CA ARG A 138 -24.31 -8.45 -25.88
C ARG A 138 -22.83 -8.32 -26.26
N ALA A 139 -22.07 -7.48 -25.56
CA ALA A 139 -20.64 -7.24 -25.81
C ALA A 139 -19.70 -8.19 -25.05
N THR A 140 -20.24 -8.97 -24.10
CA THR A 140 -19.48 -9.79 -23.14
C THR A 140 -20.13 -11.17 -22.96
N SER A 141 -19.34 -12.18 -22.61
CA SER A 141 -19.80 -13.56 -22.36
C SER A 141 -19.97 -13.90 -20.88
N GLU A 142 -19.35 -13.13 -20.00
CA GLU A 142 -19.12 -13.46 -18.60
C GLU A 142 -20.41 -13.38 -17.78
N GLN A 143 -20.49 -14.19 -16.72
CA GLN A 143 -21.68 -14.22 -15.88
C GLN A 143 -21.82 -12.95 -15.01
N LEU A 144 -20.69 -12.35 -14.63
CA LEU A 144 -20.62 -11.22 -13.71
C LEU A 144 -19.93 -10.02 -14.39
N LEU A 145 -20.60 -8.87 -14.37
CA LEU A 145 -20.10 -7.60 -14.89
C LEU A 145 -20.15 -6.54 -13.79
N PHE A 146 -19.18 -5.62 -13.76
CA PHE A 146 -19.15 -4.49 -12.84
C PHE A 146 -19.08 -3.15 -13.58
N VAL A 147 -19.94 -2.19 -13.18
CA VAL A 147 -19.99 -0.83 -13.72
C VAL A 147 -20.02 0.22 -12.61
N GLY A 148 -19.45 1.39 -12.85
CA GLY A 148 -19.45 2.56 -11.95
C GLY A 148 -20.44 3.63 -12.42
N HIS A 149 -19.98 4.90 -12.43
CA HIS A 149 -20.50 6.10 -13.10
C HIS A 149 -21.93 6.59 -12.75
N SER A 150 -22.89 5.71 -12.44
CA SER A 150 -24.22 6.10 -11.98
C SER A 150 -24.21 6.68 -10.56
N HIS A 151 -23.21 6.30 -9.76
CA HIS A 151 -23.12 6.49 -8.31
C HIS A 151 -24.32 5.89 -7.52
N ARG A 152 -25.06 4.94 -8.10
CA ARG A 152 -26.21 4.27 -7.50
C ARG A 152 -25.91 2.77 -7.38
N PRO A 153 -25.77 2.22 -6.16
CA PRO A 153 -25.56 0.79 -6.01
C PRO A 153 -26.81 0.05 -6.50
N GLY A 154 -26.63 -1.13 -7.11
CA GLY A 154 -27.76 -1.90 -7.64
C GLY A 154 -27.34 -3.15 -8.38
N ILE A 155 -28.30 -4.05 -8.55
CA ILE A 155 -28.14 -5.35 -9.22
C ILE A 155 -29.02 -5.33 -10.48
N TYR A 156 -28.40 -5.36 -11.65
CA TYR A 156 -29.10 -5.64 -12.90
C TYR A 156 -28.92 -7.13 -13.22
N VAL A 157 -30.02 -7.83 -13.54
CA VAL A 157 -30.00 -9.28 -13.78
C VAL A 157 -30.84 -9.66 -15.00
N ILE A 158 -30.37 -10.64 -15.75
CA ILE A 158 -31.07 -11.26 -16.89
C ILE A 158 -30.95 -12.78 -16.79
N GLY A 159 -32.01 -13.51 -17.12
CA GLY A 159 -32.04 -14.97 -17.18
C GLY A 159 -32.62 -15.49 -18.50
N GLU A 160 -33.05 -16.75 -18.54
CA GLU A 160 -33.59 -17.41 -19.74
C GLU A 160 -34.77 -16.67 -20.41
N SER A 161 -35.50 -15.84 -19.66
CA SER A 161 -36.57 -14.99 -20.20
C SER A 161 -36.10 -13.94 -21.21
N GLY A 162 -34.80 -13.60 -21.22
CA GLY A 162 -34.25 -12.50 -22.00
C GLY A 162 -34.71 -11.10 -21.55
N VAL A 163 -35.51 -11.01 -20.47
CA VAL A 163 -36.00 -9.76 -19.89
C VAL A 163 -35.02 -9.30 -18.80
N PRO A 164 -34.50 -8.07 -18.87
CA PRO A 164 -33.65 -7.53 -17.82
C PRO A 164 -34.48 -7.00 -16.66
N HIS A 165 -33.97 -7.15 -15.44
CA HIS A 165 -34.58 -6.62 -14.22
C HIS A 165 -33.55 -5.84 -13.39
N PHE A 166 -34.02 -4.82 -12.66
CA PHE A 166 -33.27 -4.16 -11.60
C PHE A 166 -33.74 -4.69 -10.24
N VAL A 167 -32.80 -4.91 -9.33
CA VAL A 167 -33.03 -5.26 -7.94
C VAL A 167 -32.19 -4.34 -7.06
N GLU A 168 -32.77 -3.88 -5.96
CA GLU A 168 -32.06 -3.09 -4.94
C GLU A 168 -30.87 -3.89 -4.34
N PRO A 169 -29.82 -3.22 -3.82
CA PRO A 169 -28.66 -3.90 -3.26
C PRO A 169 -28.99 -4.82 -2.07
N PHE A 170 -28.58 -6.09 -2.17
CA PHE A 170 -28.55 -7.06 -1.07
C PHE A 170 -27.42 -8.07 -1.29
N ASP A 171 -27.01 -8.76 -0.22
CA ASP A 171 -25.94 -9.76 -0.28
C ASP A 171 -26.49 -11.07 -0.89
N PHE A 172 -25.82 -11.62 -1.91
CA PHE A 172 -26.33 -12.75 -2.69
C PHE A 172 -25.23 -13.62 -3.35
N GLU A 173 -25.57 -14.86 -3.71
CA GLU A 173 -24.72 -15.79 -4.48
C GLU A 173 -25.17 -15.84 -5.96
N LEU A 174 -24.22 -15.98 -6.90
CA LEU A 174 -24.53 -16.01 -8.33
C LEU A 174 -25.29 -17.30 -8.73
N GLU A 175 -26.56 -17.17 -9.12
CA GLU A 175 -27.38 -18.30 -9.57
C GLU A 175 -27.02 -18.76 -10.99
N GLU A 176 -27.03 -20.07 -11.24
CA GLU A 176 -26.84 -20.64 -12.57
C GLU A 176 -27.93 -20.17 -13.56
N GLY A 177 -27.59 -20.07 -14.85
CA GLY A 177 -28.51 -19.59 -15.90
C GLY A 177 -28.79 -18.08 -15.89
N LYS A 178 -28.40 -17.35 -14.85
CA LYS A 178 -28.53 -15.88 -14.77
C LYS A 178 -27.20 -15.17 -15.02
N ARG A 179 -27.25 -14.00 -15.66
CA ARG A 179 -26.13 -13.06 -15.81
C ARG A 179 -26.44 -11.77 -15.07
N TYR A 180 -25.41 -11.20 -14.46
CA TYR A 180 -25.51 -10.06 -13.56
C TYR A 180 -24.62 -8.92 -14.03
N LEU A 181 -25.08 -7.69 -13.84
CA LEU A 181 -24.31 -6.47 -13.99
C LEU A 181 -24.52 -5.64 -12.72
N ILE A 182 -23.44 -5.41 -11.99
CA ILE A 182 -23.45 -4.90 -10.62
C ILE A 182 -22.89 -3.49 -10.61
N ASN A 183 -23.62 -2.56 -9.99
CA ASN A 183 -23.10 -1.26 -9.63
C ASN A 183 -22.76 -1.26 -8.13
N PRO A 184 -21.50 -1.00 -7.71
CA PRO A 184 -21.12 -0.98 -6.30
C PRO A 184 -21.59 0.31 -5.60
N GLY A 185 -22.13 1.28 -6.35
CA GLY A 185 -22.43 2.63 -5.89
C GLY A 185 -21.20 3.54 -5.99
N SER A 186 -21.14 4.56 -5.13
CA SER A 186 -20.02 5.51 -5.08
C SER A 186 -19.42 5.57 -3.68
N VAL A 187 -18.09 5.54 -3.61
CA VAL A 187 -17.34 5.77 -2.38
C VAL A 187 -17.46 7.24 -1.95
N GLY A 188 -17.17 8.18 -2.86
CA GLY A 188 -16.92 9.58 -2.53
C GLY A 188 -18.07 10.55 -2.77
N TYR A 189 -19.09 10.15 -3.53
CA TYR A 189 -20.13 11.05 -4.04
C TYR A 189 -21.46 10.32 -4.24
N PRO A 190 -22.11 9.77 -3.20
CA PRO A 190 -23.37 9.03 -3.38
C PRO A 190 -24.45 9.89 -4.07
N ARG A 191 -25.17 9.32 -5.05
CA ARG A 191 -26.32 9.97 -5.73
C ARG A 191 -27.67 9.31 -5.41
N VAL A 192 -27.68 8.35 -4.48
CA VAL A 192 -28.86 7.97 -3.71
C VAL A 192 -29.00 8.94 -2.52
N GLY A 193 -30.18 9.06 -1.92
CA GLY A 193 -30.42 9.98 -0.79
C GLY A 193 -29.72 9.61 0.52
N ASP A 194 -29.03 8.48 0.54
CA ASP A 194 -28.15 8.05 1.63
C ASP A 194 -26.75 8.64 1.43
N ARG A 195 -26.19 9.20 2.50
CA ARG A 195 -24.88 9.88 2.49
C ARG A 195 -23.70 8.94 2.77
N ARG A 196 -23.94 7.64 2.92
CA ARG A 196 -22.91 6.62 3.16
C ARG A 196 -22.09 6.33 1.89
N SER A 197 -20.80 6.06 2.06
CA SER A 197 -19.94 5.48 1.03
C SER A 197 -20.42 4.08 0.69
N SER A 198 -20.56 3.77 -0.60
CA SER A 198 -21.00 2.47 -1.10
C SER A 198 -19.90 1.76 -1.89
N TYR A 199 -19.71 0.47 -1.63
CA TYR A 199 -18.92 -0.44 -2.46
C TYR A 199 -19.43 -1.90 -2.33
N CYS A 200 -18.80 -2.87 -3.00
CA CYS A 200 -19.06 -4.30 -2.72
C CYS A 200 -17.79 -5.16 -2.67
N ILE A 201 -17.87 -6.31 -1.99
CA ILE A 201 -16.91 -7.41 -2.06
C ILE A 201 -17.48 -8.49 -2.98
N TYR A 202 -16.66 -9.00 -3.88
CA TYR A 202 -16.87 -10.30 -4.53
C TYR A 202 -15.96 -11.33 -3.87
N ASP A 203 -16.51 -12.45 -3.41
CA ASP A 203 -15.73 -13.62 -2.97
C ASP A 203 -15.86 -14.71 -4.04
N ASP A 204 -14.76 -15.00 -4.74
CA ASP A 204 -14.77 -15.90 -5.90
C ASP A 204 -14.93 -17.39 -5.54
N GLU A 205 -14.75 -17.76 -4.28
CA GLU A 205 -14.82 -19.14 -3.79
C GLU A 205 -16.28 -19.57 -3.56
N SER A 206 -17.09 -18.72 -2.90
CA SER A 206 -18.54 -18.91 -2.77
C SER A 206 -19.34 -18.28 -3.92
N ARG A 207 -18.67 -17.56 -4.83
CA ARG A 207 -19.29 -16.76 -5.91
C ARG A 207 -20.36 -15.79 -5.36
N ALA A 208 -20.02 -15.10 -4.28
CA ALA A 208 -20.93 -14.22 -3.54
C ALA A 208 -20.57 -12.74 -3.70
N ILE A 209 -21.60 -11.88 -3.72
CA ILE A 209 -21.51 -10.42 -3.69
C ILE A 209 -22.02 -9.93 -2.32
N PHE A 210 -21.22 -9.12 -1.64
CA PHE A 210 -21.59 -8.47 -0.37
C PHE A 210 -21.52 -6.95 -0.50
N PHE A 211 -22.62 -6.25 -0.31
CA PHE A 211 -22.70 -4.80 -0.39
C PHE A 211 -22.31 -4.13 0.93
N ARG A 212 -21.57 -3.02 0.83
CA ARG A 212 -21.00 -2.32 1.98
C ARG A 212 -21.40 -0.84 1.92
N GLN A 213 -22.06 -0.36 2.97
CA GLN A 213 -22.53 1.03 3.06
C GLN A 213 -22.08 1.67 4.39
N LEU A 214 -21.09 2.55 4.32
CA LEU A 214 -20.35 3.06 5.49
C LEU A 214 -20.56 4.57 5.73
N PRO A 215 -20.84 5.00 6.97
CA PRO A 215 -20.85 6.42 7.31
C PRO A 215 -19.42 6.96 7.39
N PHE A 216 -19.19 8.16 6.85
CA PHE A 216 -17.93 8.90 6.99
C PHE A 216 -18.17 10.30 7.53
N ASP A 217 -17.09 11.00 7.92
CA ASP A 217 -17.20 12.35 8.46
C ASP A 217 -17.56 13.39 7.38
N THR A 218 -18.86 13.51 7.16
CA THR A 218 -19.48 14.51 6.30
C THR A 218 -19.20 15.95 6.76
N ALA A 219 -18.91 16.21 8.05
CA ALA A 219 -18.60 17.56 8.53
C ALA A 219 -17.18 17.97 8.14
N SER A 220 -16.18 17.10 8.34
CA SER A 220 -14.81 17.32 7.86
C SER A 220 -14.74 17.41 6.33
N TYR A 221 -15.56 16.64 5.59
CA TYR A 221 -15.67 16.79 4.13
C TYR A 221 -16.15 18.20 3.73
N ARG A 222 -17.21 18.73 4.36
CA ARG A 222 -17.69 20.11 4.10
C ARG A 222 -16.66 21.16 4.45
N ALA A 223 -16.00 21.02 5.61
CA ALA A 223 -14.95 21.94 6.04
C ALA A 223 -13.80 22.00 5.02
N ALA A 224 -13.40 20.85 4.44
CA ALA A 224 -12.42 20.81 3.36
C ALA A 224 -12.93 21.43 2.06
N MET A 225 -14.19 21.18 1.65
CA MET A 225 -14.79 21.79 0.46
C MET A 225 -14.87 23.32 0.57
N HIS A 226 -15.35 23.85 1.70
CA HIS A 226 -15.34 25.30 1.96
C HIS A 226 -13.92 25.86 2.04
N GLY A 227 -12.98 25.12 2.64
CA GLY A 227 -11.57 25.49 2.70
C GLY A 227 -10.89 25.60 1.34
N ILE A 228 -11.39 24.91 0.30
CA ILE A 228 -10.93 25.07 -1.09
C ILE A 228 -11.75 26.10 -1.90
N GLY A 229 -12.75 26.74 -1.29
CA GLY A 229 -13.62 27.72 -1.95
C GLY A 229 -14.75 27.11 -2.79
N MET A 230 -15.23 25.92 -2.40
CA MET A 230 -16.39 25.27 -3.02
C MET A 230 -17.55 25.14 -2.02
N ASP A 231 -18.78 25.32 -2.53
CA ASP A 231 -20.00 25.10 -1.75
C ASP A 231 -20.21 23.61 -1.42
N ASP A 232 -21.22 23.33 -0.60
CA ASP A 232 -21.71 21.96 -0.37
C ASP A 232 -22.08 21.23 -1.67
N ASP A 233 -21.94 19.91 -1.66
CA ASP A 233 -22.46 19.07 -2.74
C ASP A 233 -23.99 18.90 -2.66
N PRO A 234 -24.71 18.80 -3.80
CA PRO A 234 -26.17 18.65 -3.79
C PRO A 234 -26.68 17.44 -2.99
N TRP A 235 -25.93 16.33 -2.95
CA TRP A 235 -26.28 15.14 -2.16
C TRP A 235 -26.16 15.37 -0.64
N MET A 236 -25.35 16.35 -0.21
CA MET A 236 -25.27 16.77 1.19
C MET A 236 -26.46 17.65 1.61
N GLN A 237 -27.11 18.29 0.64
CA GLN A 237 -28.29 19.14 0.86
C GLN A 237 -29.62 18.36 0.85
N GLN A 238 -29.63 17.08 0.46
CA GLN A 238 -30.84 16.25 0.55
C GLN A 238 -31.21 16.02 2.03
N LYS A 239 -32.18 16.83 2.49
CA LYS A 239 -32.91 16.89 3.76
C LYS A 239 -32.18 16.36 5.01
N ALA A 240 -31.82 17.29 5.90
CA ALA A 240 -31.42 17.01 7.28
C ALA A 240 -32.58 16.50 8.19
N GLU A 241 -33.78 16.28 7.65
CA GLU A 241 -34.99 15.94 8.43
C GLU A 241 -34.97 14.54 9.06
N GLN A 242 -34.07 13.64 8.63
CA GLN A 242 -33.92 12.31 9.24
C GLN A 242 -32.98 12.28 10.46
N GLN A 243 -32.36 13.41 10.84
CA GLN A 243 -31.47 13.46 12.02
C GLN A 243 -32.23 13.63 13.35
N HIS A 244 -33.07 12.66 13.68
CA HIS A 244 -33.40 12.33 15.09
C HIS A 244 -32.32 11.44 15.71
N VAL A 245 -31.04 11.80 15.49
CA VAL A 245 -29.93 11.24 16.27
C VAL A 245 -30.00 11.94 17.64
N PRO A 246 -30.21 11.22 18.76
CA PRO A 246 -30.22 11.85 20.07
C PRO A 246 -28.88 12.53 20.32
N VAL A 247 -28.90 13.71 20.93
CA VAL A 247 -27.72 14.56 21.15
C VAL A 247 -26.58 13.71 21.70
N LEU A 248 -25.46 13.68 20.97
CA LEU A 248 -24.21 13.07 21.42
C LEU A 248 -23.89 13.62 22.81
N ARG A 249 -23.91 12.75 23.83
CA ARG A 249 -23.62 13.12 25.22
C ARG A 249 -22.34 13.95 25.25
N ASP A 250 -22.38 15.09 25.96
CA ASP A 250 -21.24 15.99 26.12
C ASP A 250 -19.96 15.18 26.37
N THR A 251 -19.00 15.29 25.45
CA THR A 251 -17.82 14.43 25.45
C THR A 251 -17.05 14.66 26.77
N PRO A 252 -17.01 13.67 27.68
CA PRO A 252 -16.43 13.89 29.00
C PRO A 252 -14.95 14.20 28.87
N LYS A 253 -14.52 15.38 29.36
CA LYS A 253 -13.11 15.74 29.48
C LYS A 253 -12.43 14.81 30.50
N PHE A 254 -11.87 13.71 30.02
CA PHE A 254 -11.06 12.81 30.86
C PHE A 254 -9.67 13.38 31.21
N GLY A 255 -9.21 14.39 30.48
CA GLY A 255 -8.06 15.19 30.86
C GLY A 255 -8.44 16.30 31.84
N LYS A 256 -7.61 16.54 32.86
CA LYS A 256 -7.69 17.77 33.65
C LYS A 256 -7.45 18.98 32.74
N ASP A 257 -8.26 20.02 32.86
CA ASP A 257 -7.98 21.29 32.19
C ASP A 257 -6.62 21.83 32.65
N GLN A 258 -5.65 21.87 31.74
CA GLN A 258 -4.39 22.58 31.97
C GLN A 258 -4.67 24.08 31.73
N PRO A 259 -4.42 24.97 32.71
CA PRO A 259 -4.51 26.40 32.47
C PRO A 259 -3.50 26.80 31.39
N GLN A 260 -3.95 27.56 30.39
CA GLN A 260 -3.08 28.10 29.36
C GLN A 260 -1.94 28.91 30.00
N PRO A 261 -0.67 28.71 29.60
CA PRO A 261 0.44 29.50 30.10
C PRO A 261 0.29 30.94 29.60
N ALA A 262 0.14 31.89 30.53
CA ALA A 262 0.18 33.32 30.23
C ALA A 262 1.59 33.75 29.78
N THR A 263 1.67 34.82 29.00
CA THR A 263 2.93 35.43 28.56
C THR A 263 3.77 35.93 29.75
N PRO A 264 5.10 35.92 29.64
CA PRO A 264 5.98 36.01 30.80
C PRO A 264 6.13 37.42 31.36
N HIS A 265 6.12 37.52 32.69
CA HIS A 265 6.74 38.60 33.46
C HIS A 265 7.49 38.02 34.67
N ASP A 266 8.27 38.88 35.33
CA ASP A 266 9.51 38.51 36.01
C ASP A 266 9.41 38.32 37.54
N THR A 267 10.51 37.84 38.14
CA THR A 267 10.93 37.91 39.56
C THR A 267 10.39 36.91 40.60
N GLN A 268 11.37 36.23 41.23
CA GLN A 268 11.50 35.92 42.67
C GLN A 268 10.73 34.73 43.31
N THR A 269 11.31 33.54 43.13
CA THR A 269 11.86 32.65 44.20
C THR A 269 11.15 32.47 45.54
N THR A 270 10.97 31.20 45.97
CA THR A 270 11.42 30.75 47.32
C THR A 270 11.70 29.24 47.42
N ASP A 271 12.48 28.87 48.44
CA ASP A 271 13.08 27.56 48.78
C ASP A 271 12.33 26.23 48.48
N VAL A 272 13.08 25.22 48.00
CA VAL A 272 13.53 24.09 48.85
C VAL A 272 15.02 23.81 48.57
N ARG A 273 15.80 23.38 49.58
CA ARG A 273 17.27 23.40 49.57
C ARG A 273 17.94 22.11 49.09
N PRO A 274 19.15 22.18 48.48
CA PRO A 274 19.98 21.02 48.18
C PRO A 274 20.85 20.58 49.37
N ALA A 275 21.25 19.31 49.40
CA ALA A 275 22.33 18.80 50.26
C ALA A 275 23.67 18.76 49.50
N VAL A 276 24.79 18.97 50.21
CA VAL A 276 26.13 19.26 49.64
C VAL A 276 27.19 18.35 50.27
N VAL A 277 28.18 17.89 49.48
CA VAL A 277 29.59 17.49 49.82
C VAL A 277 30.23 17.01 48.48
N VAL A 278 31.30 17.53 47.84
CA VAL A 278 32.54 18.31 48.18
C VAL A 278 33.66 17.40 48.75
N ARG A 279 34.87 17.21 48.18
CA ARG A 279 35.64 17.88 47.09
C ARG A 279 36.80 16.98 46.58
N ALA A 280 37.73 17.59 45.80
CA ALA A 280 39.07 17.16 45.36
C ALA A 280 39.10 16.25 44.10
N ILE A 281 39.77 16.56 42.96
CA ILE A 281 40.98 17.35 42.57
C ILE A 281 42.28 16.50 42.52
N LEU A 282 42.87 16.45 41.31
CA LEU A 282 44.11 15.75 40.91
C LEU A 282 45.37 16.58 41.25
N PRO A 283 46.61 15.99 41.27
CA PRO A 283 47.45 16.05 40.06
C PRO A 283 48.50 14.91 39.85
N PHE A 284 48.66 14.51 38.58
CA PHE A 284 49.90 14.45 37.75
C PHE A 284 51.23 13.77 38.21
N LEU A 285 51.91 13.16 37.21
CA LEU A 285 53.33 12.75 37.09
C LEU A 285 53.92 11.56 37.89
N SER A 286 54.50 10.61 37.14
CA SER A 286 55.97 10.35 37.13
C SER A 286 56.39 9.69 35.79
N ARG A 287 57.70 9.40 35.58
CA ARG A 287 58.29 9.02 34.27
C ARG A 287 59.03 7.67 34.28
N HIS A 288 59.12 7.06 33.09
CA HIS A 288 60.02 6.01 32.60
C HIS A 288 61.11 5.40 33.51
N THR A 289 61.25 4.07 33.47
CA THR A 289 62.38 3.26 32.93
C THR A 289 62.15 1.77 33.28
N ARG A 290 62.60 0.71 32.61
CA ARG A 290 63.34 0.40 31.34
C ARG A 290 62.76 -0.95 30.81
N LEU A 291 62.65 -1.24 29.50
CA LEU A 291 63.68 -1.80 28.56
C LEU A 291 64.41 -3.05 29.12
N LEU A 292 64.77 -4.13 28.38
CA LEU A 292 64.60 -4.61 26.97
C LEU A 292 64.96 -6.14 27.00
N ALA A 293 64.75 -7.04 26.03
CA ALA A 293 64.17 -7.08 24.67
C ALA A 293 63.41 -8.44 24.53
N ALA A 294 63.17 -9.16 23.40
CA ALA A 294 63.33 -9.08 21.94
C ALA A 294 62.26 -10.05 21.31
N GLY A 295 62.06 -10.25 19.99
CA GLY A 295 62.56 -9.64 18.75
C GLY A 295 61.88 -10.30 17.54
N THR A 296 61.48 -9.50 16.52
CA THR A 296 60.64 -9.92 15.37
C THR A 296 61.34 -10.82 14.35
N LEU A 297 60.64 -11.85 13.83
CA LEU A 297 60.70 -12.45 12.46
C LEU A 297 59.76 -13.70 12.43
N ILE A 298 59.18 -14.24 11.35
CA ILE A 298 58.98 -13.87 9.92
C ILE A 298 57.46 -14.01 9.61
N ALA A 299 56.87 -13.19 8.74
CA ALA A 299 55.54 -13.47 8.15
C ALA A 299 55.66 -14.38 6.92
N GLY A 300 55.08 -15.59 6.93
CA GLY A 300 55.15 -16.48 5.75
C GLY A 300 54.36 -17.80 5.80
N THR A 301 54.06 -18.37 6.97
CA THR A 301 53.48 -19.73 7.07
C THR A 301 51.96 -19.80 6.96
N ALA A 302 51.24 -18.72 7.25
CA ALA A 302 49.77 -18.70 7.27
C ALA A 302 49.11 -18.90 5.89
N LEU A 303 49.83 -18.71 4.79
CA LEU A 303 49.25 -18.69 3.44
C LEU A 303 48.98 -20.08 2.86
N ILE A 304 49.72 -21.11 3.30
CA ILE A 304 49.65 -22.47 2.72
C ILE A 304 48.52 -23.30 3.34
N ALA A 305 48.27 -23.15 4.64
CA ALA A 305 47.16 -23.83 5.33
C ALA A 305 45.77 -23.43 4.79
N GLY A 306 45.61 -22.17 4.37
CA GLY A 306 44.33 -21.65 3.86
C GLY A 306 43.90 -22.26 2.51
N LEU A 307 44.84 -22.69 1.67
CA LEU A 307 44.53 -23.20 0.33
C LEU A 307 44.02 -24.65 0.34
N ILE A 308 44.48 -25.48 1.27
CA ILE A 308 44.01 -26.87 1.42
C ILE A 308 42.57 -26.89 1.98
N ALA A 309 42.24 -25.97 2.90
CA ALA A 309 40.88 -25.84 3.43
C ALA A 309 39.85 -25.40 2.36
N PHE A 310 40.28 -24.71 1.29
CA PHE A 310 39.38 -24.17 0.27
C PHE A 310 38.90 -25.20 -0.77
N SER A 311 39.64 -26.30 -0.99
CA SER A 311 39.26 -27.31 -1.98
C SER A 311 38.28 -28.36 -1.45
N ILE A 312 38.37 -28.72 -0.17
CA ILE A 312 37.61 -29.81 0.44
C ILE A 312 36.16 -29.39 0.80
N GLY A 313 35.90 -28.08 0.97
CA GLY A 313 34.57 -27.56 1.33
C GLY A 313 33.48 -27.66 0.25
N ARG A 314 33.71 -28.35 -0.87
CA ARG A 314 32.82 -28.35 -2.04
C ARG A 314 31.84 -29.53 -2.18
N THR A 315 31.64 -30.32 -1.12
CA THR A 315 30.52 -31.28 -1.01
C THR A 315 29.99 -31.36 0.42
N SER A 316 29.12 -30.43 0.81
CA SER A 316 28.21 -30.63 1.94
C SER A 316 26.85 -29.98 1.67
N SER A 317 25.79 -30.77 1.82
CA SER A 317 24.41 -30.29 1.77
C SER A 317 24.22 -29.25 2.87
N GLN A 318 23.73 -28.05 2.55
CA GLN A 318 23.55 -27.03 3.58
C GLN A 318 22.55 -27.52 4.63
N PRO A 319 22.90 -27.49 5.94
CA PRO A 319 21.99 -27.92 6.98
C PRO A 319 20.77 -27.00 6.99
N GLN A 320 19.60 -27.61 6.86
CA GLN A 320 18.33 -26.92 6.84
C GLN A 320 18.09 -26.33 8.24
N LEU A 321 18.40 -25.05 8.41
CA LEU A 321 18.13 -24.31 9.64
C LEU A 321 16.67 -24.51 10.03
N ALA A 322 16.43 -24.79 11.32
CA ALA A 322 15.10 -24.99 11.90
C ALA A 322 14.32 -23.66 12.00
N ILE A 323 14.13 -23.02 10.85
CA ILE A 323 13.27 -21.88 10.63
C ILE A 323 11.85 -22.32 10.98
N SER A 324 11.29 -21.68 12.00
CA SER A 324 9.94 -21.92 12.45
C SER A 324 8.95 -20.95 11.78
N VAL A 325 7.79 -21.50 11.40
CA VAL A 325 6.61 -20.82 10.81
C VAL A 325 6.83 -20.32 9.36
N PRO A 326 5.85 -20.45 8.43
CA PRO A 326 4.92 -21.55 8.19
C PRO A 326 5.10 -22.18 6.78
N ALA A 327 4.46 -23.32 6.49
CA ALA A 327 4.48 -23.98 5.18
C ALA A 327 3.44 -23.37 4.20
N TYR A 328 3.63 -22.10 3.82
CA TYR A 328 2.75 -21.35 2.90
C TYR A 328 3.59 -20.43 2.01
N ASP A 329 3.34 -20.46 0.70
CA ASP A 329 3.87 -19.48 -0.25
C ASP A 329 2.69 -18.62 -0.76
N PRO A 330 2.67 -17.30 -0.51
CA PRO A 330 1.60 -16.43 -1.02
C PRO A 330 1.58 -16.40 -2.56
N PRO A 331 0.38 -16.22 -3.17
CA PRO A 331 0.19 -16.31 -4.62
C PRO A 331 1.08 -15.30 -5.38
N PRO A 332 1.55 -15.65 -6.60
CA PRO A 332 2.36 -14.74 -7.39
C PRO A 332 1.64 -13.44 -7.78
N LEU A 333 2.32 -12.30 -7.64
CA LEU A 333 1.81 -10.99 -8.03
C LEU A 333 2.21 -10.66 -9.47
N ALA A 334 1.25 -10.30 -10.33
CA ALA A 334 1.54 -9.80 -11.68
C ALA A 334 2.07 -8.36 -11.62
N ALA A 335 3.22 -8.08 -12.25
CA ALA A 335 3.81 -6.75 -12.21
C ALA A 335 3.16 -5.75 -13.18
N TYR A 336 2.68 -6.20 -14.34
CA TYR A 336 2.07 -5.41 -15.43
C TYR A 336 1.08 -6.32 -16.20
N PRO A 337 0.12 -5.79 -16.98
CA PRO A 337 -0.17 -4.37 -17.26
C PRO A 337 -1.03 -3.67 -16.21
N LEU A 338 -1.53 -4.39 -15.21
CA LEU A 338 -2.51 -3.91 -14.23
C LEU A 338 -1.95 -2.88 -13.24
N VAL A 339 -0.65 -2.97 -12.96
CA VAL A 339 0.05 -2.17 -11.97
C VAL A 339 0.90 -1.08 -12.66
N PRO A 340 0.93 0.17 -12.16
CA PRO A 340 1.67 1.27 -12.79
C PRO A 340 3.19 1.23 -12.63
N ARG A 341 3.93 1.93 -13.51
CA ARG A 341 5.40 1.87 -13.60
C ARG A 341 6.14 2.25 -12.32
N ASP A 342 5.74 3.33 -11.67
CA ASP A 342 6.31 3.83 -10.42
C ASP A 342 5.65 3.26 -9.15
N LYS A 343 4.71 2.31 -9.27
CA LYS A 343 4.00 1.69 -8.15
C LYS A 343 4.88 0.66 -7.45
N ASN A 344 4.60 0.47 -6.16
CA ASN A 344 5.17 -0.62 -5.39
C ASN A 344 4.66 -1.99 -5.89
N LEU A 345 5.58 -2.79 -6.43
CA LEU A 345 5.39 -4.20 -6.79
C LEU A 345 5.35 -5.11 -5.55
N LEU A 346 5.76 -4.61 -4.38
CA LEU A 346 5.65 -5.32 -3.11
C LEU A 346 4.26 -5.07 -2.51
N PRO A 347 3.63 -6.09 -1.90
CA PRO A 347 2.41 -5.86 -1.14
C PRO A 347 2.71 -4.96 0.06
N LEU A 348 1.66 -4.34 0.59
CA LEU A 348 1.78 -3.56 1.82
C LEU A 348 2.07 -4.49 3.00
N LEU A 349 2.78 -3.98 4.01
CA LEU A 349 2.73 -4.54 5.34
C LEU A 349 1.31 -4.29 5.88
N PRO A 350 0.56 -5.31 6.32
CA PRO A 350 -0.78 -5.12 6.87
C PRO A 350 -0.72 -4.33 8.18
N PRO A 351 -1.75 -3.55 8.55
CA PRO A 351 -1.73 -2.74 9.77
C PRO A 351 -1.70 -3.61 11.04
N ALA A 352 -2.35 -4.78 11.00
CA ALA A 352 -2.34 -5.81 12.03
C ALA A 352 -1.76 -7.13 11.51
N LEU A 353 -1.46 -8.06 12.41
CA LEU A 353 -1.32 -9.48 12.05
C LEU A 353 -2.72 -10.12 11.97
N ASP A 354 -2.85 -11.24 11.25
CA ASP A 354 -4.12 -11.98 11.22
C ASP A 354 -4.44 -12.70 12.55
N ASP A 355 -5.62 -13.32 12.62
CA ASP A 355 -6.11 -14.05 13.81
C ASP A 355 -5.17 -15.21 14.24
N ASN A 356 -4.31 -15.68 13.33
CA ASN A 356 -3.30 -16.71 13.56
C ASN A 356 -1.90 -16.13 13.88
N GLY A 357 -1.80 -14.81 14.06
CA GLY A 357 -0.55 -14.09 14.30
C GLY A 357 0.39 -14.07 13.09
N ARG A 358 -0.14 -14.08 11.86
CA ARG A 358 0.64 -14.10 10.61
C ARG A 358 0.70 -12.73 9.93
N LEU A 359 1.79 -12.50 9.19
CA LEU A 359 1.95 -11.36 8.29
C LEU A 359 1.33 -11.69 6.93
N GLN A 360 0.06 -11.32 6.70
CA GLN A 360 -0.59 -11.57 5.41
C GLN A 360 0.17 -10.93 4.24
N GLY A 361 0.11 -11.57 3.07
CA GLY A 361 0.84 -11.15 1.87
C GLY A 361 2.37 -11.34 1.93
N TRP A 362 2.95 -11.82 3.03
CA TRP A 362 4.40 -11.90 3.21
C TRP A 362 4.85 -13.27 3.75
N ARG A 363 5.96 -13.78 3.23
CA ARG A 363 6.70 -14.91 3.81
C ARG A 363 7.55 -14.37 4.96
N TYR A 364 7.65 -15.11 6.05
CA TYR A 364 8.56 -14.76 7.15
C TYR A 364 9.04 -16.02 7.87
N ALA A 365 10.13 -15.88 8.61
CA ALA A 365 10.94 -17.00 9.07
C ALA A 365 11.75 -16.59 10.31
N PHE A 366 11.56 -17.30 11.42
CA PHE A 366 12.21 -17.04 12.70
C PHE A 366 13.02 -18.25 13.18
N GLU A 367 14.25 -18.01 13.64
CA GLU A 367 15.17 -19.04 14.13
C GLU A 367 14.78 -19.59 15.51
N ASP A 368 14.20 -18.76 16.38
CA ASP A 368 13.74 -19.17 17.71
C ASP A 368 12.59 -18.29 18.23
N ARG A 369 11.36 -18.82 18.17
CA ARG A 369 10.14 -18.12 18.63
C ARG A 369 10.08 -17.91 20.16
N SER A 370 10.92 -18.57 20.96
CA SER A 370 11.04 -18.26 22.39
C SER A 370 11.84 -16.99 22.67
N LYS A 371 12.68 -16.56 21.71
CA LYS A 371 13.56 -15.38 21.81
C LYS A 371 13.19 -14.24 20.87
N GLN A 372 12.25 -14.47 19.95
CA GLN A 372 11.90 -13.55 18.86
C GLN A 372 10.40 -13.24 18.84
N THR A 373 10.06 -11.96 18.99
CA THR A 373 8.68 -11.46 18.83
C THR A 373 8.61 -10.51 17.66
N PHE A 374 7.43 -10.41 17.05
CA PHE A 374 7.19 -9.50 15.94
C PHE A 374 5.75 -8.98 15.95
N ARG A 375 5.54 -7.79 15.40
CA ARG A 375 4.24 -7.15 15.23
C ARG A 375 4.32 -6.07 14.15
N THR A 376 3.19 -5.75 13.55
CA THR A 376 3.02 -4.55 12.72
C THR A 376 2.68 -3.35 13.61
N GLY A 377 2.71 -2.15 13.02
CA GLY A 377 2.29 -0.91 13.66
C GLY A 377 2.24 0.23 12.66
N LEU A 378 1.79 1.40 13.10
CA LEU A 378 1.76 2.62 12.28
C LEU A 378 2.73 3.67 12.83
N ARG A 379 3.56 4.26 11.96
CA ARG A 379 4.42 5.39 12.27
C ARG A 379 4.39 6.39 11.12
N ASP A 380 4.21 7.67 11.43
CA ASP A 380 4.30 8.79 10.47
C ASP A 380 3.41 8.54 9.22
N GLY A 381 2.22 7.95 9.42
CA GLY A 381 1.25 7.59 8.38
C GLY A 381 1.55 6.30 7.60
N LYS A 382 2.64 5.58 7.91
CA LYS A 382 3.06 4.36 7.20
C LYS A 382 3.02 3.14 8.11
N THR A 383 2.73 1.97 7.54
CA THR A 383 2.94 0.70 8.26
C THR A 383 4.43 0.44 8.48
N THR A 384 4.78 0.00 9.68
CA THR A 384 6.10 -0.55 10.02
C THR A 384 5.97 -1.98 10.56
N LEU A 385 7.00 -2.78 10.30
CA LEU A 385 7.17 -4.12 10.87
C LEU A 385 8.25 -4.05 11.96
N LEU A 386 7.85 -4.32 13.20
CA LEU A 386 8.72 -4.30 14.38
C LEU A 386 9.06 -5.72 14.80
N ILE A 387 10.36 -6.02 14.89
CA ILE A 387 10.90 -7.33 15.29
C ILE A 387 11.85 -7.12 16.47
N ILE A 388 11.69 -7.92 17.51
CA ILE A 388 12.46 -7.80 18.76
C ILE A 388 13.06 -9.17 19.08
N ASN A 389 14.39 -9.24 19.13
CA ASN A 389 15.17 -10.43 19.47
C ASN A 389 15.86 -10.23 20.83
N SER A 390 15.62 -11.11 21.81
CA SER A 390 16.27 -11.02 23.14
C SER A 390 17.73 -11.48 23.15
N SER A 391 18.14 -12.28 22.16
CA SER A 391 19.53 -12.66 21.89
C SER A 391 19.85 -12.49 20.39
N ALA A 392 21.08 -12.81 19.97
CA ALA A 392 21.42 -12.82 18.56
C ALA A 392 20.68 -13.96 17.85
N CYS A 393 19.73 -13.62 16.98
CA CYS A 393 18.92 -14.59 16.24
C CYS A 393 18.72 -14.13 14.78
N LYS A 394 18.61 -15.09 13.87
CA LYS A 394 18.29 -14.84 12.46
C LYS A 394 16.81 -14.53 12.25
N VAL A 395 16.53 -13.68 11.27
CA VAL A 395 15.19 -13.38 10.76
C VAL A 395 15.27 -13.31 9.25
N ARG A 396 14.27 -13.87 8.56
CA ARG A 396 14.06 -13.66 7.14
C ARG A 396 12.61 -13.26 6.89
N VAL A 397 12.39 -12.29 6.00
CA VAL A 397 11.07 -11.86 5.51
C VAL A 397 11.17 -11.75 3.99
N GLU A 398 10.20 -12.23 3.24
CA GLU A 398 10.21 -12.19 1.77
C GLU A 398 8.84 -11.81 1.20
N SER A 399 8.83 -11.08 0.09
CA SER A 399 7.60 -10.81 -0.67
C SER A 399 7.03 -12.11 -1.28
N PRO A 400 5.82 -12.08 -1.84
CA PRO A 400 5.40 -13.07 -2.82
C PRO A 400 6.36 -13.10 -4.01
N LEU A 401 6.21 -14.12 -4.85
CA LEU A 401 6.93 -14.14 -6.12
C LEU A 401 6.27 -13.11 -7.05
N ILE A 402 7.05 -12.24 -7.68
CA ILE A 402 6.52 -11.19 -8.56
C ILE A 402 6.81 -11.59 -10.00
N ASN A 403 5.76 -11.75 -10.80
CA ASN A 403 5.81 -12.19 -12.19
C ASN A 403 6.08 -11.00 -13.13
N LEU A 404 7.16 -11.15 -13.91
CA LEU A 404 7.70 -10.21 -14.90
C LEU A 404 7.63 -10.79 -16.32
N ALA A 405 7.14 -12.03 -16.49
CA ALA A 405 6.97 -12.62 -17.81
C ALA A 405 5.97 -11.80 -18.65
N GLY A 406 6.28 -11.60 -19.93
CA GLY A 406 5.52 -10.69 -20.80
C GLY A 406 5.76 -9.20 -20.56
N THR A 407 6.68 -8.81 -19.67
CA THR A 407 6.98 -7.39 -19.40
C THR A 407 8.32 -6.93 -19.98
N ASP A 408 8.36 -5.73 -20.56
CA ASP A 408 9.59 -5.12 -21.11
C ASP A 408 10.49 -4.47 -20.03
N LEU A 409 10.46 -4.94 -18.79
CA LEU A 409 11.22 -4.34 -17.69
C LEU A 409 12.73 -4.59 -17.85
N HIS A 410 13.51 -3.50 -17.87
CA HIS A 410 14.97 -3.56 -17.97
C HIS A 410 15.68 -3.27 -16.64
N ALA A 411 14.95 -2.74 -15.65
CA ALA A 411 15.43 -2.52 -14.29
C ALA A 411 14.26 -2.30 -13.32
N VAL A 412 14.51 -2.57 -12.04
CA VAL A 412 13.62 -2.25 -10.91
C VAL A 412 14.38 -1.44 -9.86
N ARG A 413 13.69 -0.52 -9.18
CA ARG A 413 14.27 0.37 -8.17
C ARG A 413 13.80 -0.03 -6.78
N MET A 414 14.73 -0.54 -5.99
CA MET A 414 14.51 -0.92 -4.60
C MET A 414 14.80 0.28 -3.69
N ARG A 415 13.79 0.71 -2.93
CA ARG A 415 13.90 1.71 -1.85
C ARG A 415 13.53 1.06 -0.53
N GLY A 416 14.31 1.32 0.50
CA GLY A 416 14.14 0.69 1.80
C GLY A 416 14.67 1.55 2.93
N ARG A 417 13.93 1.62 4.04
CA ARG A 417 14.36 2.29 5.25
C ARG A 417 14.07 1.42 6.47
N ILE A 418 15.04 1.34 7.37
CA ILE A 418 14.91 0.67 8.67
C ILE A 418 15.37 1.60 9.79
N ARG A 419 14.93 1.32 11.01
CA ARG A 419 15.42 1.93 12.25
C ARG A 419 15.99 0.84 13.15
N LYS A 420 17.03 1.19 13.89
CA LYS A 420 17.74 0.29 14.82
C LYS A 420 17.83 0.96 16.19
N PRO A 421 16.75 0.98 17.00
CA PRO A 421 16.77 1.54 18.34
C PRO A 421 17.84 0.87 19.22
N GLU A 422 18.53 1.65 20.05
CA GLU A 422 19.51 1.09 20.98
C GLU A 422 18.80 0.41 22.18
N PRO A 423 19.30 -0.74 22.67
CA PRO A 423 20.43 -1.50 22.16
C PRO A 423 20.10 -2.29 20.88
N PHE A 424 20.97 -2.20 19.87
CA PHE A 424 20.97 -3.06 18.69
C PHE A 424 22.39 -3.51 18.37
N SER A 425 22.58 -4.79 18.07
CA SER A 425 23.84 -5.31 17.52
C SER A 425 23.56 -6.39 16.48
N GLY A 426 24.16 -6.27 15.29
CA GLY A 426 23.96 -7.24 14.21
C GLY A 426 23.92 -6.64 12.80
N THR A 427 23.52 -7.47 11.84
CA THR A 427 23.44 -7.12 10.41
C THR A 427 22.01 -7.21 9.90
N VAL A 428 21.70 -6.40 8.89
CA VAL A 428 20.42 -6.41 8.16
C VAL A 428 20.73 -6.15 6.69
N PHE A 429 20.27 -7.02 5.81
CA PHE A 429 20.40 -6.93 4.37
C PHE A 429 19.01 -6.84 3.74
N TYR A 430 18.85 -5.92 2.80
CA TYR A 430 17.78 -5.96 1.81
C TYR A 430 18.34 -6.68 0.58
N GLN A 431 17.58 -7.55 -0.05
CA GLN A 431 18.00 -8.37 -1.17
C GLN A 431 16.94 -8.33 -2.27
N VAL A 432 17.38 -8.29 -3.53
CA VAL A 432 16.52 -8.60 -4.68
C VAL A 432 16.97 -9.94 -5.27
N VAL A 433 16.11 -10.94 -5.17
CA VAL A 433 16.33 -12.31 -5.65
C VAL A 433 15.69 -12.44 -7.02
N LEU A 434 16.43 -12.91 -8.02
CA LEU A 434 15.98 -13.00 -9.41
C LEU A 434 15.87 -14.46 -9.86
N TYR A 435 14.82 -14.77 -10.63
CA TYR A 435 14.44 -16.13 -11.02
C TYR A 435 14.22 -16.26 -12.54
N THR A 436 14.39 -17.47 -13.04
CA THR A 436 14.02 -17.89 -14.41
C THR A 436 13.06 -19.08 -14.34
N THR A 437 12.03 -19.06 -15.18
CA THR A 437 11.13 -20.20 -15.40
C THR A 437 11.84 -21.28 -16.22
N ALA A 438 11.84 -22.53 -15.76
CA ALA A 438 12.25 -23.69 -16.55
C ALA A 438 11.13 -24.19 -17.48
N PRO A 439 11.42 -25.08 -18.45
CA PRO A 439 10.41 -25.62 -19.37
C PRO A 439 9.25 -26.40 -18.70
N ASP A 440 9.43 -26.81 -17.44
CA ASP A 440 8.42 -27.46 -16.60
C ASP A 440 7.56 -26.47 -15.79
N GLY A 441 7.76 -25.15 -15.97
CA GLY A 441 7.09 -24.08 -15.23
C GLY A 441 7.73 -23.75 -13.88
N SER A 442 8.71 -24.54 -13.40
CA SER A 442 9.35 -24.32 -12.10
C SER A 442 10.26 -23.09 -12.09
N GLN A 443 10.51 -22.53 -10.90
CA GLN A 443 11.15 -21.21 -10.73
C GLN A 443 12.52 -21.34 -10.09
N HIS A 444 13.58 -21.29 -10.91
CA HIS A 444 14.96 -21.38 -10.42
C HIS A 444 15.53 -20.01 -10.08
N GLN A 445 16.08 -19.86 -8.88
CA GLN A 445 16.86 -18.68 -8.50
C GLN A 445 18.16 -18.63 -9.31
N VAL A 446 18.42 -17.53 -10.01
CA VAL A 446 19.62 -17.33 -10.86
C VAL A 446 20.53 -16.20 -10.42
N ASN A 447 20.06 -15.26 -9.59
CA ASN A 447 20.89 -14.21 -9.00
C ASN A 447 20.29 -13.70 -7.68
N MET A 448 21.11 -13.03 -6.88
CA MET A 448 20.71 -12.33 -5.66
C MET A 448 21.59 -11.09 -5.49
N GLU A 449 20.97 -9.92 -5.39
CA GLU A 449 21.63 -8.62 -5.22
C GLU A 449 21.46 -8.14 -3.76
N PRO A 450 22.49 -8.24 -2.89
CA PRO A 450 22.39 -7.91 -1.47
C PRO A 450 22.87 -6.48 -1.14
N PHE A 451 22.12 -5.80 -0.27
CA PHE A 451 22.35 -4.40 0.14
C PHE A 451 22.34 -4.28 1.66
N GLU A 452 23.51 -4.01 2.26
CA GLU A 452 23.61 -3.88 3.71
C GLU A 452 23.02 -2.55 4.20
N MET A 453 22.12 -2.64 5.18
CA MET A 453 21.43 -1.51 5.80
C MET A 453 22.22 -1.01 7.02
N ARG A 454 23.14 -0.06 6.78
CA ARG A 454 24.02 0.56 7.79
C ARG A 454 23.45 1.88 8.30
N SER A 455 23.27 2.01 9.62
CA SER A 455 22.86 3.27 10.24
C SER A 455 23.97 4.32 10.12
N THR A 456 23.59 5.59 9.92
CA THR A 456 24.55 6.69 9.82
C THR A 456 25.21 6.99 11.17
N LYS A 457 26.55 6.89 11.27
CA LYS A 457 27.31 7.25 12.48
C LYS A 457 27.29 8.75 12.86
N ARG A 458 26.61 9.62 12.10
CA ARG A 458 26.52 11.07 12.39
C ARG A 458 25.33 11.36 13.29
N LYS A 459 25.61 12.05 14.40
CA LYS A 459 24.74 12.23 15.59
C LYS A 459 23.58 13.23 15.41
N LEU A 460 23.11 13.45 14.19
CA LEU A 460 22.22 14.57 13.78
C LEU A 460 21.11 14.16 12.80
N SER A 461 20.68 12.90 12.84
CA SER A 461 19.47 12.40 12.15
C SER A 461 18.86 11.28 12.98
N PRO A 462 17.52 11.07 12.96
CA PRO A 462 16.88 10.02 13.74
C PRO A 462 17.45 8.64 13.37
N PRO A 463 17.58 7.69 14.33
CA PRO A 463 18.38 6.49 14.16
C PRO A 463 17.79 5.53 13.12
N GLY A 464 18.34 5.58 11.90
CA GLY A 464 17.93 4.74 10.78
C GLY A 464 18.98 4.56 9.71
N ALA A 465 18.65 3.70 8.76
CA ALA A 465 19.44 3.37 7.57
C ALA A 465 18.51 3.35 6.36
N GLU A 466 18.88 4.05 5.29
CA GLU A 466 18.12 4.11 4.03
C GLU A 466 18.97 3.62 2.85
N ARG A 467 18.32 2.94 1.90
CA ARG A 467 18.88 2.55 0.61
C ARG A 467 17.89 2.88 -0.50
N ASN A 468 18.43 3.33 -1.63
CA ASN A 468 17.74 3.52 -2.89
C ASN A 468 18.71 3.02 -3.98
N VAL A 469 18.38 1.92 -4.66
CA VAL A 469 19.27 1.24 -5.61
C VAL A 469 18.47 0.78 -6.83
N SER A 470 19.06 0.91 -8.02
CA SER A 470 18.54 0.38 -9.27
C SER A 470 19.19 -0.97 -9.58
N ILE A 471 18.38 -2.00 -9.80
CA ILE A 471 18.80 -3.37 -10.14
C ILE A 471 18.41 -3.63 -11.60
N LYS A 472 19.40 -3.94 -12.45
CA LYS A 472 19.17 -4.25 -13.86
C LYS A 472 18.58 -5.65 -14.02
N LEU A 473 17.58 -5.77 -14.87
CA LEU A 473 16.97 -7.04 -15.25
C LEU A 473 17.51 -7.47 -16.62
N SER A 474 17.81 -8.76 -16.77
CA SER A 474 18.15 -9.36 -18.06
C SER A 474 16.92 -10.04 -18.65
N LYS A 475 16.77 -10.10 -19.99
CA LYS A 475 15.57 -10.60 -20.68
C LYS A 475 15.12 -12.03 -20.31
N ARG A 476 15.98 -12.81 -19.65
CA ARG A 476 15.66 -14.16 -19.15
C ARG A 476 14.93 -14.16 -17.78
N ILE A 477 14.99 -13.07 -17.01
CA ILE A 477 14.37 -13.03 -15.68
C ILE A 477 12.86 -12.96 -15.83
N THR A 478 12.18 -14.04 -15.45
CA THR A 478 10.71 -14.14 -15.51
C THR A 478 10.06 -13.74 -14.19
N HIS A 479 10.75 -13.89 -13.07
CA HIS A 479 10.23 -13.54 -11.75
C HIS A 479 11.31 -12.91 -10.86
N LEU A 480 10.88 -12.15 -9.85
CA LEU A 480 11.73 -11.72 -8.74
C LEU A 480 11.04 -11.89 -7.37
N ARG A 481 11.82 -11.79 -6.31
CA ARG A 481 11.35 -11.71 -4.92
C ARG A 481 12.21 -10.72 -4.14
N PHE A 482 11.59 -9.84 -3.37
CA PHE A 482 12.30 -9.00 -2.42
C PHE A 482 12.46 -9.78 -1.09
N ARG A 483 13.65 -9.75 -0.49
CA ARG A 483 13.95 -10.40 0.80
C ARG A 483 14.62 -9.42 1.75
N ILE A 484 14.23 -9.45 3.01
CA ILE A 484 14.99 -8.92 4.15
C ILE A 484 15.59 -10.11 4.88
N GLU A 485 16.89 -10.03 5.17
CA GLU A 485 17.61 -11.06 5.92
C GLU A 485 18.49 -10.39 6.98
N ALA A 486 18.32 -10.80 8.23
CA ALA A 486 18.94 -10.16 9.38
C ALA A 486 19.47 -11.20 10.37
N ASN A 487 20.51 -10.83 11.11
CA ASN A 487 21.01 -11.57 12.27
C ASN A 487 21.42 -10.54 13.32
N PHE A 488 20.64 -10.44 14.41
CA PHE A 488 20.79 -9.36 15.38
C PHE A 488 20.21 -9.68 16.76
N THR A 489 20.69 -8.93 17.76
CA THR A 489 20.09 -8.75 19.09
C THR A 489 19.48 -7.36 19.17
N GLY A 490 18.35 -7.20 19.87
CA GLY A 490 17.71 -5.91 20.11
C GLY A 490 16.44 -5.69 19.30
N THR A 491 16.18 -4.44 18.91
CA THR A 491 14.97 -4.05 18.16
C THR A 491 15.30 -3.63 16.73
N LEU A 492 14.59 -4.21 15.76
CA LEU A 492 14.60 -3.80 14.35
C LEU A 492 13.21 -3.31 13.97
N GLU A 493 13.12 -2.08 13.46
CA GLU A 493 11.89 -1.55 12.87
C GLU A 493 12.11 -1.34 11.37
N ILE A 494 11.14 -1.78 10.57
CA ILE A 494 11.19 -1.82 9.10
C ILE A 494 10.04 -0.93 8.59
N GLU A 495 10.35 0.20 7.95
CA GLU A 495 9.32 0.93 7.19
C GLU A 495 8.97 0.15 5.92
N GLN A 496 7.74 0.32 5.42
CA GLN A 496 7.28 -0.24 4.14
C GLN A 496 8.39 -0.21 3.07
N PRO A 497 8.89 -1.38 2.62
CA PRO A 497 9.83 -1.42 1.50
C PRO A 497 9.09 -1.11 0.19
N PHE A 498 9.80 -0.51 -0.76
CA PHE A 498 9.30 -0.23 -2.10
C PHE A 498 10.18 -0.88 -3.15
N LEU A 499 9.56 -1.54 -4.12
CA LEU A 499 10.20 -1.99 -5.35
C LEU A 499 9.35 -1.52 -6.53
N THR A 500 9.86 -0.59 -7.34
CA THR A 500 9.12 -0.04 -8.50
C THR A 500 9.81 -0.48 -9.80
N ALA A 501 9.19 -0.31 -10.97
CA ALA A 501 9.98 -0.31 -12.20
C ALA A 501 10.92 0.90 -12.19
N ASP A 502 12.06 0.80 -12.88
CA ASP A 502 12.98 1.90 -13.07
C ASP A 502 12.79 2.51 -14.47
N SER A 503 12.14 3.67 -14.54
CA SER A 503 12.01 4.41 -15.79
C SER A 503 13.32 5.12 -16.14
N LYS A 504 13.84 4.82 -17.34
CA LYS A 504 14.75 5.75 -18.01
C LYS A 504 13.97 7.03 -18.28
N GLN A 505 14.19 8.06 -17.48
CA GLN A 505 13.88 9.44 -17.91
C GLN A 505 14.50 9.66 -19.29
N GLN A 506 13.71 10.15 -20.24
CA GLN A 506 14.25 10.55 -21.53
C GLN A 506 15.17 11.76 -21.32
N LYS A 507 16.49 11.53 -21.38
CA LYS A 507 17.49 12.58 -21.58
C LYS A 507 17.35 13.12 -23.02
N GLY A 508 16.27 13.85 -23.29
CA GLY A 508 15.84 14.17 -24.65
C GLY A 508 14.93 15.39 -24.82
N ALA A 509 14.59 16.11 -23.74
CA ALA A 509 13.94 17.41 -23.82
C ALA A 509 14.60 18.39 -22.83
N ARG A 510 15.22 19.45 -23.37
CA ARG A 510 15.43 20.71 -22.65
C ARG A 510 14.25 21.64 -23.03
N PRO A 511 13.90 22.61 -22.18
CA PRO A 511 12.85 23.59 -22.49
C PRO A 511 13.22 24.46 -23.70
#